data_AF-A0AAN7EUU7-F1
#
_entry.id   AF-A0AAN7EUU7-F1
#
_cell.length_a   1.000
_cell.length_b   1.000
_cell.length_c   1.000
_cell.angle_alpha   90.00
_cell.angle_beta   90.00
_cell.angle_gamma   90.00
#
_symmetry.space_group_name_H-M   'P 1'
#
loop_
_entity.id
_entity.type
_entity.pdbx_description
1 polymer ?
#
loop_
_entity_poly.entity_id
_entity_poly.type
_entity_poly.pdbx_seq_one_letter_code
_entity_poly.pdbx_strand_id
1 'polypeptide(L)'
;MVLETLGITTCDFQALMELCSTNSIWTIDLAYLLHKFNVGFSFFTITVGANPSYSFETFYKEQLPNDLLRVDTLFKKAREAGINIECRSIGGKDISYLILSGKYIAIALVDQRKLSQPWSENLSVSGFFGSNSCYTGHYVVICGYDTDADEFEIRDPASSRKNARISSKCLEEARKCFGTDEDLLLISLEKCVKQNSPSPQGPQLPSNVNMDL
;
A
#
# COMPACT_ATOMS: atom_id res chain seq x y z
N MET A 1 5.34 -2.85 11.23
CA MET A 1 4.41 -1.70 11.37
C MET A 1 2.95 -2.08 11.13
N VAL A 2 2.49 -2.19 9.88
CA VAL A 2 1.05 -2.46 9.58
C VAL A 2 0.57 -3.78 10.21
N LEU A 3 1.31 -4.87 10.02
CA LEU A 3 0.97 -6.17 10.60
C LEU A 3 0.92 -6.13 12.14
N GLU A 4 1.89 -5.46 12.77
CA GLU A 4 1.90 -5.28 14.23
C GLU A 4 0.70 -4.47 14.72
N THR A 5 0.29 -3.41 14.00
CA THR A 5 -0.93 -2.63 14.30
C THR A 5 -2.18 -3.52 14.26
N LEU A 6 -2.21 -4.53 13.38
CA LEU A 6 -3.29 -5.51 13.28
C LEU A 6 -3.16 -6.68 14.28
N GLY A 7 -2.14 -6.66 15.15
CA GLY A 7 -1.87 -7.71 16.13
C GLY A 7 -1.22 -8.97 15.54
N ILE A 8 -0.72 -8.91 14.31
CA ILE A 8 -0.01 -10.00 13.65
C ILE A 8 1.48 -9.89 14.01
N THR A 9 1.88 -10.59 15.07
CA THR A 9 3.25 -10.55 15.64
C THR A 9 4.07 -11.81 15.38
N THR A 10 3.49 -12.80 14.69
CA THR A 10 4.13 -14.09 14.41
C THR A 10 5.12 -14.06 13.25
N CYS A 11 5.32 -12.91 12.60
CA CYS A 11 6.18 -12.76 11.44
C CYS A 11 7.21 -11.66 11.72
N ASP A 12 8.48 -12.03 11.66
CA ASP A 12 9.59 -11.10 11.76
C ASP A 12 10.02 -10.56 10.38
N PHE A 13 10.97 -9.63 10.38
CA PHE A 13 11.45 -9.01 9.15
C PHE A 13 12.07 -10.01 8.18
N GLN A 14 12.79 -11.02 8.70
CA GLN A 14 13.43 -12.05 7.88
C GLN A 14 12.38 -12.89 7.14
N ALA A 15 11.33 -13.31 7.85
CA ALA A 15 10.22 -14.02 7.25
C ALA A 15 9.50 -13.17 6.17
N LEU A 16 9.35 -11.85 6.37
CA LEU A 16 8.78 -10.97 5.33
C LEU A 16 9.66 -10.92 4.07
N MET A 17 10.98 -10.88 4.21
CA MET A 17 11.90 -10.92 3.06
C MET A 17 11.85 -12.26 2.32
N GLU A 18 11.72 -13.38 3.03
CA GLU A 18 11.56 -14.69 2.41
C GLU A 18 10.23 -14.80 1.65
N LEU A 19 9.17 -14.20 2.18
CA LEU A 19 7.85 -14.13 1.55
C LEU A 19 7.81 -13.23 0.32
N CYS A 20 8.65 -12.21 0.27
CA CYS A 20 8.76 -11.25 -0.82
C CYS A 20 10.19 -11.28 -1.38
N SER A 21 10.50 -12.33 -2.13
CA SER A 21 11.86 -12.62 -2.61
C SER A 21 12.31 -11.71 -3.78
N THR A 22 12.27 -10.40 -3.59
CA THR A 22 12.78 -9.39 -4.52
C THR A 22 13.45 -8.24 -3.76
N ASN A 23 14.49 -7.67 -4.34
CA ASN A 23 15.12 -6.44 -3.83
C ASN A 23 14.58 -5.17 -4.52
N SER A 24 13.73 -5.32 -5.55
CA SER A 24 13.02 -4.23 -6.22
C SER A 24 11.53 -4.34 -5.88
N ILE A 25 11.13 -3.69 -4.78
CA ILE A 25 9.78 -3.79 -4.22
C ILE A 25 8.85 -2.81 -4.93
N TRP A 26 7.77 -3.34 -5.51
CA TRP A 26 6.66 -2.55 -6.06
C TRP A 26 5.43 -2.70 -5.15
N THR A 27 4.48 -1.78 -5.24
CA THR A 27 3.29 -1.78 -4.37
C THR A 27 2.48 -3.07 -4.51
N ILE A 28 2.47 -3.68 -5.70
CA ILE A 28 1.83 -4.98 -5.92
C ILE A 28 2.47 -6.10 -5.10
N ASP A 29 3.78 -6.06 -4.84
CA ASP A 29 4.46 -7.02 -3.97
C ASP A 29 3.98 -6.88 -2.52
N LEU A 30 3.79 -5.65 -2.04
CA LEU A 30 3.21 -5.36 -0.73
C LEU A 30 1.74 -5.80 -0.64
N ALA A 31 0.96 -5.63 -1.70
CA ALA A 31 -0.42 -6.11 -1.77
C ALA A 31 -0.48 -7.65 -1.62
N TYR A 32 0.42 -8.39 -2.27
CA TYR A 32 0.52 -9.84 -2.11
C TYR A 32 0.90 -10.25 -0.69
N LEU A 33 1.81 -9.52 -0.04
CA LEU A 33 2.13 -9.75 1.37
C LEU A 33 0.90 -9.57 2.26
N LEU A 34 0.18 -8.44 2.15
CA LEU A 34 -1.03 -8.20 2.92
C LEU A 34 -2.09 -9.28 2.68
N HIS A 35 -2.28 -9.70 1.43
CA HIS A 35 -3.19 -10.77 1.05
C HIS A 35 -2.81 -12.10 1.71
N LYS A 36 -1.52 -12.45 1.74
CA LYS A 36 -1.02 -13.67 2.39
C LYS A 36 -1.31 -13.72 3.89
N PHE A 37 -1.34 -12.57 4.56
CA PHE A 37 -1.73 -12.44 5.96
C PHE A 37 -3.24 -12.28 6.17
N ASN A 38 -4.04 -12.43 5.11
CA ASN A 38 -5.50 -12.28 5.12
C ASN A 38 -5.93 -10.93 5.71
N VAL A 39 -5.18 -9.88 5.40
CA VAL A 39 -5.50 -8.49 5.75
C VAL A 39 -6.51 -7.96 4.73
N GLY A 40 -7.56 -7.29 5.20
CA GLY A 40 -8.51 -6.61 4.32
C GLY A 40 -7.92 -5.28 3.84
N PHE A 41 -7.81 -5.09 2.53
CA PHE A 41 -7.32 -3.84 1.93
C PHE A 41 -7.91 -3.59 0.53
N SER A 42 -7.81 -2.35 0.07
CA SER A 42 -8.00 -1.96 -1.33
C SER A 42 -6.71 -1.33 -1.85
N PHE A 43 -6.27 -1.73 -3.04
CA PHE A 43 -5.11 -1.14 -3.73
C PHE A 43 -5.59 -0.13 -4.78
N PHE A 44 -5.32 1.16 -4.56
CA PHE A 44 -5.54 2.24 -5.52
C PHE A 44 -4.27 2.55 -6.30
N THR A 45 -4.41 2.70 -7.61
CA THR A 45 -3.32 3.10 -8.50
C THR A 45 -3.89 3.72 -9.77
N ILE A 46 -3.15 4.59 -10.46
CA ILE A 46 -3.50 5.06 -11.81
C ILE A 46 -2.86 4.22 -12.92
N THR A 47 -1.99 3.26 -12.57
CA THR A 47 -1.26 2.43 -13.53
C THR A 47 -1.41 0.95 -13.16
N VAL A 48 -1.91 0.14 -14.09
CA VAL A 48 -1.91 -1.32 -13.96
C VAL A 48 -0.71 -1.88 -14.71
N GLY A 49 0.20 -2.52 -13.98
CA GLY A 49 1.47 -3.01 -14.51
C GLY A 49 2.62 -2.04 -14.25
N ALA A 50 3.78 -2.30 -14.84
CA ALA A 50 4.93 -1.42 -14.72
C ALA A 50 4.94 -0.40 -15.88
N ASN A 51 4.98 0.90 -15.55
CA ASN A 51 5.02 1.97 -16.55
C ASN A 51 6.39 2.03 -17.25
N PRO A 52 6.51 1.76 -18.57
CA PRO A 52 7.79 1.83 -19.28
C PRO A 52 8.39 3.23 -19.32
N SER A 53 7.58 4.28 -19.17
CA SER A 53 8.03 5.67 -19.11
C SER A 53 8.89 5.97 -17.89
N TYR A 54 8.93 5.09 -16.89
CA TYR A 54 9.84 5.22 -15.75
C TYR A 54 11.31 4.97 -16.08
N SER A 55 11.60 4.52 -17.30
CA SER A 55 12.99 4.46 -17.81
C SER A 55 13.69 5.83 -17.83
N PHE A 56 12.93 6.94 -17.83
CA PHE A 56 13.47 8.30 -17.70
C PHE A 56 13.88 8.65 -16.26
N GLU A 57 13.34 7.95 -15.26
CA GLU A 57 13.69 8.15 -13.86
C GLU A 57 14.90 7.30 -13.50
N THR A 58 15.98 7.96 -13.07
CA THR A 58 17.22 7.27 -12.65
C THR A 58 16.99 6.20 -11.58
N PHE A 59 15.99 6.41 -10.72
CA PHE A 59 15.57 5.47 -9.68
C PHE A 59 15.12 4.12 -10.25
N TYR A 60 14.36 4.11 -11.34
CA TYR A 60 13.82 2.88 -11.93
C TYR A 60 14.73 2.31 -13.03
N LYS A 61 15.55 3.15 -13.68
CA LYS A 61 16.27 2.84 -14.91
C LYS A 61 17.00 1.49 -14.92
N GLU A 62 17.67 1.12 -13.83
CA GLU A 62 18.48 -0.10 -13.78
C GLU A 62 17.65 -1.38 -13.61
N GLN A 63 16.58 -1.34 -12.80
CA GLN A 63 15.77 -2.52 -12.47
C GLN A 63 14.55 -2.69 -13.37
N LEU A 64 14.07 -1.60 -14.00
CA LEU A 64 12.84 -1.61 -14.80
C LEU A 64 12.79 -2.70 -15.88
N PRO A 65 13.86 -2.99 -16.65
CA PRO A 65 13.82 -4.08 -17.64
C PRO A 65 13.51 -5.46 -17.03
N ASN A 66 14.02 -5.73 -15.82
CA ASN A 66 13.76 -6.97 -15.09
C ASN A 66 12.37 -6.96 -14.43
N ASP A 67 11.93 -5.78 -13.99
CA ASP A 67 10.67 -5.61 -13.28
C ASP A 67 9.44 -5.63 -14.20
N LEU A 68 9.55 -5.13 -15.44
CA LEU A 68 8.42 -5.01 -16.37
C LEU A 68 7.60 -6.30 -16.47
N LEU A 69 8.25 -7.41 -16.86
CA LEU A 69 7.57 -8.69 -17.02
C LEU A 69 7.03 -9.22 -15.68
N ARG A 70 7.80 -9.07 -14.60
CA ARG A 70 7.44 -9.57 -13.27
C ARG A 70 6.21 -8.85 -12.74
N VAL A 71 6.24 -7.52 -12.71
CA VAL A 71 5.17 -6.65 -12.19
C VAL A 71 3.91 -6.82 -13.03
N ASP A 72 4.00 -6.83 -14.36
CA ASP A 72 2.85 -7.08 -15.23
C ASP A 72 2.21 -8.45 -14.97
N THR A 73 3.04 -9.47 -14.73
CA THR A 73 2.55 -10.81 -14.38
C THR A 73 1.86 -10.82 -13.02
N LEU A 74 2.39 -10.09 -12.03
CA LEU A 74 1.79 -9.96 -10.70
C LEU A 74 0.42 -9.26 -10.78
N PHE A 75 0.29 -8.16 -11.52
CA PHE A 75 -1.00 -7.50 -11.71
C PHE A 75 -2.05 -8.40 -12.39
N LYS A 76 -1.64 -9.20 -13.40
CA LYS A 76 -2.54 -10.17 -14.05
C LYS A 76 -3.04 -11.23 -13.06
N LYS A 77 -2.14 -11.82 -12.29
CA LYS A 77 -2.46 -12.87 -11.30
C LYS A 77 -3.24 -12.33 -10.09
N ALA A 78 -3.06 -11.06 -9.72
CA ALA A 78 -3.66 -10.48 -8.53
C ALA A 78 -5.19 -10.49 -8.59
N ARG A 79 -5.75 -10.23 -9.78
CA ARG A 79 -7.19 -10.31 -10.03
C ARG A 79 -7.74 -11.71 -9.81
N GLU A 80 -7.03 -12.73 -10.29
CA GLU A 80 -7.39 -14.14 -10.13
C GLU A 80 -7.29 -14.58 -8.65
N ALA A 81 -6.34 -14.01 -7.91
CA ALA A 81 -6.17 -14.24 -6.48
C ALA A 81 -7.17 -13.48 -5.60
N GLY A 82 -8.07 -12.67 -6.18
CA GLY A 82 -9.05 -11.89 -5.43
C GLY A 82 -8.48 -10.67 -4.72
N ILE A 83 -7.31 -10.17 -5.12
CA ILE A 83 -6.77 -8.90 -4.65
C ILE A 83 -7.58 -7.76 -5.29
N ASN A 84 -8.18 -6.91 -4.47
CA ASN A 84 -8.97 -5.76 -4.94
C ASN A 84 -8.04 -4.62 -5.40
N ILE A 85 -7.92 -4.45 -6.73
CA ILE A 85 -7.16 -3.38 -7.36
C ILE A 85 -8.12 -2.42 -8.06
N GLU A 86 -8.13 -1.17 -7.62
CA GLU A 86 -8.93 -0.08 -8.16
C GLU A 86 -8.05 0.85 -8.99
N CYS A 87 -8.14 0.74 -10.32
CA CYS A 87 -7.41 1.60 -11.26
C CYS A 87 -8.06 3.01 -11.34
N ARG A 88 -7.86 3.81 -10.31
CA ARG A 88 -8.36 5.19 -10.20
C ARG A 88 -7.51 6.02 -9.24
N SER A 89 -7.51 7.33 -9.45
CA SER A 89 -7.02 8.28 -8.44
C SER A 89 -7.99 8.36 -7.27
N ILE A 90 -7.46 8.59 -6.07
CA ILE A 90 -8.19 8.95 -4.86
C ILE A 90 -7.66 10.29 -4.37
N GLY A 91 -8.50 11.25 -4.01
CA GLY A 91 -8.03 12.57 -3.59
C GLY A 91 -7.58 12.61 -2.13
N GLY A 92 -6.68 13.54 -1.78
CA GLY A 92 -6.24 13.73 -0.38
C GLY A 92 -7.39 13.96 0.61
N LYS A 93 -8.49 14.61 0.19
CA LYS A 93 -9.70 14.77 0.99
C LYS A 93 -10.43 13.45 1.26
N ASP A 94 -10.49 12.55 0.27
CA ASP A 94 -11.10 11.24 0.45
C ASP A 94 -10.26 10.40 1.40
N ILE A 95 -8.93 10.47 1.25
CA ILE A 95 -7.97 9.83 2.17
C ILE A 95 -8.19 10.37 3.59
N SER A 96 -8.30 11.69 3.79
CA SER A 96 -8.50 12.24 5.13
C SER A 96 -9.81 11.77 5.77
N TYR A 97 -10.93 11.72 5.03
CA TYR A 97 -12.19 11.16 5.55
C TYR A 97 -12.07 9.67 5.92
N LEU A 98 -11.38 8.89 5.10
CA LEU A 98 -11.16 7.46 5.38
C LEU A 98 -10.31 7.25 6.63
N ILE A 99 -9.24 8.02 6.80
CA ILE A 99 -8.36 7.93 7.98
C ILE A 99 -9.10 8.44 9.24
N LEU A 100 -9.84 9.54 9.15
CA LEU A 100 -10.64 10.10 10.25
C LEU A 100 -11.71 9.15 10.76
N SER A 101 -12.21 8.24 9.93
CA SER A 101 -13.18 7.23 10.36
C SER A 101 -12.64 6.31 11.46
N GLY A 102 -11.31 6.26 11.66
CA GLY A 102 -10.65 5.34 12.59
C GLY A 102 -10.69 3.87 12.16
N LYS A 103 -11.23 3.57 10.97
CA LYS A 103 -11.35 2.23 10.43
C LYS A 103 -10.20 1.84 9.51
N TYR A 104 -9.41 2.81 9.07
CA TYR A 104 -8.38 2.59 8.05
C TYR A 104 -7.04 3.22 8.44
N ILE A 105 -5.97 2.57 7.99
CA ILE A 105 -4.64 3.16 7.80
C ILE A 105 -4.25 2.97 6.33
N ALA A 106 -3.18 3.61 5.87
CA ALA A 106 -2.72 3.41 4.50
C ALA A 106 -1.21 3.29 4.39
N ILE A 107 -0.74 2.50 3.43
CA ILE A 107 0.63 2.59 2.91
C ILE A 107 0.58 3.40 1.62
N ALA A 108 1.36 4.47 1.54
CA ALA A 108 1.44 5.32 0.36
C ALA A 108 2.85 5.29 -0.23
N LEU A 109 2.95 5.18 -1.56
CA LEU A 109 4.18 5.48 -2.28
C LEU A 109 4.28 6.99 -2.51
N VAL A 110 5.40 7.58 -2.12
CA VAL A 110 5.64 9.02 -2.22
C VAL A 110 7.02 9.30 -2.80
N ASP A 111 7.17 10.46 -3.41
CA ASP A 111 8.49 11.04 -3.66
C ASP A 111 9.07 11.60 -2.34
N GLN A 112 10.07 10.91 -1.79
CA GLN A 112 10.70 11.25 -0.52
C GLN A 112 11.22 12.70 -0.48
N ARG A 113 11.69 13.22 -1.63
CA ARG A 113 12.29 14.55 -1.72
C ARG A 113 11.26 15.64 -1.52
N LYS A 114 10.04 15.43 -1.99
CA LYS A 114 8.91 16.34 -1.78
C LYS A 114 8.35 16.25 -0.37
N LEU A 115 8.32 15.03 0.18
CA LEU A 115 7.88 14.78 1.56
C LEU A 115 8.78 15.47 2.60
N SER A 116 10.08 15.59 2.31
CA SER A 116 11.10 16.11 3.22
C SER A 116 11.29 17.63 3.16
N GLN A 117 10.59 18.35 2.27
CA GLN A 117 10.80 19.80 2.15
C GLN A 117 10.12 20.52 3.32
N PRO A 118 10.88 21.20 4.21
CA PRO A 118 10.26 22.14 5.14
C PRO A 118 9.64 23.26 4.32
N TRP A 119 8.38 23.58 4.63
CA TRP A 119 7.60 24.65 4.01
C TRP A 119 8.31 26.00 4.24
N SER A 120 9.30 26.29 3.41
CA SER A 120 9.99 27.57 3.39
C SER A 120 9.36 28.35 2.25
N GLU A 121 8.31 29.10 2.57
CA GLU A 121 7.93 30.20 1.68
C GLU A 121 9.13 31.16 1.57
N ASN A 122 9.46 31.51 0.32
CA ASN A 122 10.46 32.50 -0.10
C ASN A 122 11.93 32.05 -0.11
N LEU A 123 12.37 31.49 -1.24
CA LEU A 123 13.37 32.16 -2.09
C LEU A 123 13.40 31.48 -3.47
N SER A 124 12.78 32.12 -4.45
CA SER A 124 13.09 31.88 -5.85
C SER A 124 14.51 32.37 -6.12
N VAL A 125 15.48 31.47 -6.08
CA VAL A 125 16.77 31.69 -6.75
C VAL A 125 16.87 30.63 -7.84
N SER A 126 16.52 31.06 -9.06
CA SER A 126 16.86 30.35 -10.28
C SER A 126 18.38 30.14 -10.32
N GLY A 127 18.82 28.88 -10.27
CA GLY A 127 20.20 28.46 -10.44
C GLY A 127 20.29 27.51 -11.62
N PHE A 128 20.72 28.05 -12.76
CA PHE A 128 21.07 27.33 -13.99
C PHE A 128 22.04 26.17 -13.74
N PHE A 129 21.55 24.93 -13.65
CA PHE A 129 22.28 23.70 -14.00
C PHE A 129 21.28 22.65 -14.48
N GLY A 130 21.36 22.26 -15.75
CA GLY A 130 20.63 21.09 -16.23
C GLY A 130 21.17 19.82 -15.58
N SER A 131 20.32 19.06 -14.88
CA SER A 131 20.51 17.62 -14.58
C SER A 131 19.31 17.08 -13.78
N ASN A 132 18.52 16.22 -14.41
CA ASN A 132 17.70 15.15 -13.84
C ASN A 132 16.80 15.45 -12.62
N SER A 133 15.49 15.57 -12.84
CA SER A 133 14.50 15.25 -11.80
C SER A 133 14.70 13.79 -11.39
N CYS A 134 15.46 13.53 -10.32
CA CYS A 134 15.61 12.17 -9.81
C CYS A 134 14.53 11.96 -8.75
N TYR A 135 13.36 11.47 -9.17
CA TYR A 135 12.39 10.87 -8.26
C TYR A 135 13.09 9.92 -7.27
N THR A 136 12.61 9.85 -6.03
CA THR A 136 13.07 8.84 -5.06
C THR A 136 11.86 8.23 -4.38
N GLY A 137 11.48 7.03 -4.82
CA GLY A 137 10.33 6.31 -4.30
C GLY A 137 10.56 5.88 -2.87
N HIS A 138 9.57 6.14 -2.02
CA HIS A 138 9.60 5.78 -0.61
C HIS A 138 8.21 5.45 -0.09
N TYR A 139 8.10 4.41 0.73
CA TYR A 139 6.82 4.02 1.34
C TYR A 139 6.70 4.60 2.75
N VAL A 140 5.55 5.22 3.02
CA VAL A 140 5.19 5.70 4.35
C VAL A 140 3.84 5.14 4.78
N VAL A 141 3.62 5.05 6.10
CA VAL A 141 2.32 4.62 6.65
C VAL A 141 1.57 5.84 7.15
N ILE A 142 0.38 6.10 6.62
CA ILE A 142 -0.55 7.13 7.10
C ILE A 142 -1.39 6.51 8.22
N CYS A 143 -1.32 7.11 9.41
CA CYS A 143 -1.91 6.56 10.64
C CYS A 143 -3.03 7.41 11.23
N GLY A 144 -3.06 8.71 10.90
CA GLY A 144 -4.02 9.65 11.48
C GLY A 144 -4.13 10.92 10.65
N TYR A 145 -5.12 11.74 10.97
CA TYR A 145 -5.31 13.04 10.36
C TYR A 145 -5.84 14.03 11.41
N ASP A 146 -5.24 15.20 11.44
CA ASP A 146 -5.55 16.31 12.33
C ASP A 146 -6.33 17.37 11.51
N THR A 147 -7.61 17.54 11.82
CA THR A 147 -8.50 18.45 11.09
C THR A 147 -8.19 19.91 11.35
N ASP A 148 -7.61 20.24 12.51
CA ASP A 148 -7.35 21.62 12.90
C ASP A 148 -6.08 22.14 12.19
N ALA A 149 -5.09 21.27 12.04
CA ALA A 149 -3.82 21.58 11.37
C ALA A 149 -3.82 21.28 9.85
N ASP A 150 -4.80 20.52 9.34
CA ASP A 150 -4.77 19.94 7.98
C ASP A 150 -3.51 19.09 7.73
N GLU A 151 -3.18 18.24 8.72
CA GLU A 151 -1.97 17.42 8.71
C GLU A 151 -2.27 15.93 8.89
N PHE A 152 -1.58 15.10 8.11
CA PHE A 152 -1.53 13.66 8.31
C PHE A 152 -0.44 13.28 9.32
N GLU A 153 -0.79 12.36 10.23
CA GLU A 153 0.20 11.65 11.03
C GLU A 153 0.72 10.46 10.22
N ILE A 154 2.04 10.44 10.00
CA ILE A 154 2.73 9.39 9.26
C ILE A 154 3.79 8.70 10.11
N ARG A 155 4.05 7.43 9.78
CA ARG A 155 5.22 6.67 10.22
C ARG A 155 6.10 6.38 9.02
N ASP A 156 7.38 6.73 9.17
CA ASP A 156 8.39 6.57 8.15
C ASP A 156 9.36 5.45 8.57
N PRO A 157 9.41 4.31 7.84
CA PRO A 157 10.35 3.21 8.10
C PRO A 157 11.83 3.61 8.06
N ALA A 158 12.19 4.67 7.34
CA ALA A 158 13.56 5.18 7.26
C ALA A 158 13.88 6.23 8.35
N SER A 159 12.91 6.59 9.20
CA SER A 159 13.07 7.59 10.24
C SER A 159 13.12 6.96 11.64
N SER A 160 13.97 7.49 12.50
CA SER A 160 13.99 7.15 13.93
C SER A 160 12.87 7.83 14.72
N ARG A 161 12.17 8.80 14.12
CA ARG A 161 11.04 9.48 14.75
C ARG A 161 9.84 8.55 14.77
N LYS A 162 9.25 8.37 15.95
CA LYS A 162 8.08 7.47 16.12
C LYS A 162 6.88 7.94 15.29
N ASN A 163 6.61 9.24 15.29
CA ASN A 163 5.53 9.87 14.55
C ASN A 163 6.07 11.14 13.89
N ALA A 164 5.69 11.37 12.64
CA ALA A 164 5.90 12.62 11.92
C ALA A 164 4.54 13.18 11.46
N ARG A 165 4.46 14.49 11.29
CA ARG A 165 3.28 15.16 10.74
C ARG A 165 3.65 15.81 9.42
N ILE A 166 2.71 15.76 8.48
CA ILE A 166 2.87 16.36 7.15
C ILE A 166 1.56 16.97 6.70
N SER A 167 1.61 18.15 6.08
CA SER A 167 0.40 18.78 5.56
C SER A 167 -0.24 17.96 4.45
N SER A 168 -1.57 18.05 4.33
CA SER A 168 -2.33 17.43 3.23
C SER A 168 -1.78 17.82 1.86
N LYS A 169 -1.41 19.10 1.70
CA LYS A 169 -0.83 19.61 0.45
C LYS A 169 0.49 18.90 0.12
N CYS A 170 1.40 18.80 1.07
CA CYS A 170 2.71 18.20 0.85
C CYS A 170 2.59 16.69 0.57
N LEU A 171 1.72 15.98 1.29
CA LEU A 171 1.43 14.57 1.01
C LEU A 171 0.85 14.37 -0.39
N GLU A 172 -0.12 15.20 -0.79
CA GLU A 172 -0.76 15.14 -2.11
C GLU A 172 0.26 15.38 -3.25
N GLU A 173 1.11 16.39 -3.10
CA GLU A 173 2.17 16.70 -4.07
C GLU A 173 3.22 15.59 -4.18
N ALA A 174 3.56 14.94 -3.06
CA ALA A 174 4.55 13.86 -3.01
C ALA A 174 4.01 12.55 -3.60
N ARG A 175 2.74 12.19 -3.30
CA ARG A 175 2.13 10.94 -3.79
C ARG A 175 1.63 11.01 -5.23
N LYS A 176 1.47 12.22 -5.79
CA LYS A 176 1.05 12.42 -7.20
C LYS A 176 2.23 12.71 -8.13
N CYS A 177 3.46 12.53 -7.64
CA CYS A 177 4.64 12.64 -8.47
C CYS A 177 4.66 11.60 -9.57
N PHE A 178 5.21 11.98 -10.73
CA PHE A 178 5.63 11.00 -11.72
C PHE A 178 6.58 9.98 -11.06
N GLY A 179 6.36 8.68 -11.29
CA GLY A 179 7.09 7.60 -10.64
C GLY A 179 6.34 6.92 -9.49
N THR A 180 5.27 7.52 -8.96
CA THR A 180 4.53 6.95 -7.82
C THR A 180 3.28 6.15 -8.19
N ASP A 181 2.77 6.30 -9.42
CA ASP A 181 1.49 5.74 -9.86
C ASP A 181 0.28 6.08 -8.95
N GLU A 182 0.40 7.09 -8.08
CA GLU A 182 -0.54 7.35 -7.01
C GLU A 182 -0.85 6.13 -6.13
N ASP A 183 0.12 5.21 -6.02
CA ASP A 183 -0.06 3.93 -5.35
C ASP A 183 -0.39 4.10 -3.86
N LEU A 184 -1.55 3.55 -3.47
CA LEU A 184 -2.07 3.59 -2.10
C LEU A 184 -2.72 2.25 -1.73
N LEU A 185 -2.22 1.62 -0.67
CA LEU A 185 -2.86 0.46 -0.04
C LEU A 185 -3.68 0.94 1.16
N LEU A 186 -4.99 1.05 0.99
CA LEU A 186 -5.91 1.38 2.08
C LEU A 186 -6.26 0.11 2.86
N ILE A 187 -5.83 0.04 4.11
CA ILE A 187 -5.89 -1.17 4.94
C ILE A 187 -6.98 -1.01 5.99
N SER A 188 -7.89 -1.97 6.05
CA SER A 188 -8.94 -2.03 7.08
C SER A 188 -8.36 -2.50 8.41
N LEU A 189 -8.69 -1.77 9.47
CA LEU A 189 -8.41 -2.14 10.86
C LEU A 189 -9.51 -3.04 11.45
N GLU A 190 -10.64 -3.18 10.76
CA GLU A 190 -11.68 -4.10 11.19
C GLU A 190 -11.15 -5.53 11.11
N LYS A 191 -11.22 -6.26 12.22
CA LYS A 191 -10.73 -7.65 12.28
C LYS A 191 -11.42 -8.45 11.17
N CYS A 192 -10.65 -9.24 10.42
CA CYS A 192 -11.21 -10.25 9.54
C CYS A 192 -12.11 -11.17 10.39
N VAL A 193 -13.42 -10.96 10.31
CA VAL A 193 -14.39 -11.91 10.83
C VAL A 193 -14.15 -13.17 10.02
N LYS A 194 -13.54 -14.19 10.64
CA LYS A 194 -13.50 -15.52 10.06
C LYS A 194 -14.95 -15.84 9.67
N GLN A 195 -15.21 -16.06 8.39
CA GLN A 195 -16.46 -16.65 7.98
C GLN A 195 -16.50 -18.07 8.55
N ASN A 196 -17.03 -18.19 9.77
CA ASN A 196 -17.54 -19.45 10.28
C ASN A 196 -18.85 -19.72 9.56
N SER A 197 -18.75 -20.11 8.29
CA SER A 197 -19.86 -20.75 7.60
C SER A 197 -20.14 -22.06 8.35
N PRO A 198 -21.35 -22.30 8.89
CA PRO A 198 -21.69 -23.62 9.39
C PRO A 198 -21.58 -24.59 8.21
N SER A 199 -20.74 -25.60 8.34
CA SER A 199 -20.61 -26.67 7.37
C SER A 199 -22.01 -27.25 7.10
N PRO A 200 -22.44 -27.42 5.83
CA PRO A 200 -23.67 -28.15 5.56
C PRO A 200 -23.45 -29.57 6.07
N GLN A 201 -24.26 -29.97 7.06
CA GLN A 201 -24.30 -31.35 7.53
C GLN A 201 -24.52 -32.25 6.31
N GLY A 202 -23.58 -33.15 6.07
CA GLY A 202 -23.67 -34.13 4.99
C GLY A 202 -24.93 -35.00 5.13
N PRO A 203 -25.36 -35.65 4.05
CA PRO A 203 -26.63 -36.38 4.02
C PRO A 203 -26.64 -37.50 5.08
N GLN A 204 -27.63 -37.48 5.97
CA GLN A 204 -27.90 -38.60 6.88
C GLN A 204 -28.33 -39.83 6.08
N LEU A 205 -27.59 -40.92 6.24
CA LEU A 205 -27.95 -42.26 5.75
C LEU A 205 -29.21 -42.75 6.48
N PRO A 206 -30.10 -43.53 5.84
CA PRO A 206 -31.35 -43.95 6.47
C PRO A 206 -31.09 -45.05 7.50
N SER A 207 -31.63 -44.87 8.71
CA SER A 207 -31.76 -45.92 9.71
C SER A 207 -32.85 -46.89 9.27
N ASN A 208 -32.44 -48.06 8.78
CA ASN A 208 -33.33 -49.20 8.61
C ASN A 208 -33.17 -50.19 9.75
N VAL A 209 -34.27 -50.90 9.98
CA VAL A 209 -34.50 -52.12 10.77
C VAL A 209 -34.93 -51.87 12.22
N ASN A 210 -36.24 -52.04 12.44
CA ASN A 210 -36.66 -53.12 13.31
C ASN A 210 -37.88 -53.85 12.73
N MET A 211 -37.69 -55.16 12.51
CA MET A 211 -38.75 -56.15 12.36
C MET A 211 -39.45 -56.28 13.71
N ASP A 212 -40.78 -56.30 13.73
CA ASP A 212 -41.55 -57.06 14.71
C ASP A 212 -42.90 -57.43 14.07
N LEU A 213 -43.11 -58.75 14.00
CA LEU A 213 -44.32 -59.59 13.84
C LEU A 213 -45.59 -59.01 13.19
#